data_AF-Q8HQD8-F1
#
_entry.id   AF-Q8HQD8-F1
#
_cell.length_a   1.000
_cell.length_b   1.000
_cell.length_c   1.000
_cell.angle_alpha   90.00
_cell.angle_beta   90.00
_cell.angle_gamma   90.00
#
_symmetry.space_group_name_H-M   'P 1'
#
loop_
_entity.id
_entity.type
_entity.pdbx_description
1 polymer ?
#
loop_
_entity_poly.entity_id
_entity_poly.type
_entity_poly.pdbx_seq_one_letter_code
_entity_poly.pdbx_strand_id
1 'polypeptide(L)'
;LLIRFNMMLIDMVFLKFLLLLSGLTMMMAGITANYEFDLKKIIALSTLSQLGLMMSILSMGLSDLAFFHLLTHAMFKALLFMCAGMIIHMMNDIQDIRYMGGISIYIPLTSLCLSISNLSLCGIPFLAGFYSKDLILEMVSMSNLNLLIFILYYFSTGLTMFYTIRLLFYLMVNDYNLMVVYNMYDEDYIMLKSMFMLLLMSLVVGSLLSWVIFDYPYMIYLPFNMKIMVLYVSFLGLLMGYLVSKMSIYSLNKFLMSYNLSS
;
A
#
# COMPACT_ATOMS: atom_id res chain seq x y z
N LEU A 1 5.13 -15.67 14.13
CA LEU A 1 5.77 -16.92 14.62
C LEU A 1 7.25 -16.97 14.28
N LEU A 2 7.63 -16.83 13.00
CA LEU A 2 9.03 -16.84 12.57
C LEU A 2 9.90 -15.78 13.27
N ILE A 3 9.35 -14.58 13.55
CA ILE A 3 10.06 -13.53 14.31
C ILE A 3 10.56 -14.08 15.66
N ARG A 4 9.76 -14.89 16.36
CA ARG A 4 10.13 -15.46 17.67
C ARG A 4 11.25 -16.51 17.57
N PHE A 5 11.32 -17.23 16.46
CA PHE A 5 12.34 -18.26 16.22
C PHE A 5 13.52 -17.73 15.38
N ASN A 6 13.62 -16.41 15.15
CA ASN A 6 14.62 -15.84 14.25
C ASN A 6 16.05 -16.24 14.65
N MET A 7 16.37 -16.20 15.94
CA MET A 7 17.70 -16.58 16.46
C MET A 7 18.12 -18.02 16.11
N MET A 8 17.17 -18.93 15.89
CA MET A 8 17.46 -20.31 15.46
C MET A 8 17.47 -20.48 13.94
N LEU A 9 16.85 -19.55 13.20
CA LEU A 9 16.68 -19.62 11.75
C LEU A 9 17.77 -18.87 10.99
N ILE A 10 18.43 -17.90 11.64
CA ILE A 10 19.58 -17.17 11.09
C ILE A 10 20.62 -18.19 10.57
N ASP A 11 21.19 -17.89 9.40
CA ASP A 11 22.14 -18.72 8.63
C ASP A 11 21.61 -19.97 7.93
N MET A 12 20.36 -20.38 8.16
CA MET A 12 19.77 -21.50 7.43
C MET A 12 19.53 -21.15 5.95
N VAL A 13 19.87 -22.08 5.04
CA VAL A 13 19.59 -21.95 3.59
C VAL A 13 18.11 -21.67 3.31
N PHE A 14 17.23 -22.16 4.19
CA PHE A 14 15.80 -21.88 4.17
C PHE A 14 15.46 -20.38 4.09
N LEU A 15 16.17 -19.52 4.84
CA LEU A 15 15.91 -18.07 4.81
C LEU A 15 16.25 -17.46 3.45
N LYS A 16 17.29 -17.94 2.76
CA LYS A 16 17.63 -17.47 1.41
C LYS A 16 16.55 -17.83 0.39
N PHE A 17 15.95 -19.01 0.51
CA PHE A 17 14.83 -19.41 -0.33
C PHE A 17 13.57 -18.59 0.00
N LEU A 18 13.31 -18.38 1.30
CA LEU A 18 12.21 -17.56 1.78
C LEU A 18 12.32 -16.10 1.31
N LEU A 19 13.53 -15.55 1.23
CA LEU A 19 13.80 -14.21 0.69
C LEU A 19 13.35 -14.08 -0.77
N LEU A 20 13.66 -15.08 -1.60
CA LEU A 20 13.23 -15.08 -3.00
C LEU A 20 11.71 -15.22 -3.13
N LEU A 21 11.11 -16.18 -2.41
CA LEU A 21 9.67 -16.39 -2.45
C LEU A 21 8.90 -15.16 -1.98
N SER A 22 9.34 -14.56 -0.87
CA SER A 22 8.71 -13.35 -0.32
C SER A 22 8.82 -12.16 -1.30
N GLY A 23 9.98 -11.96 -1.95
CA GLY A 23 10.13 -10.97 -3.01
C GLY A 23 9.18 -11.20 -4.21
N LEU A 24 9.01 -12.45 -4.65
CA LEU A 24 8.08 -12.80 -5.71
C LEU A 24 6.61 -12.58 -5.29
N THR A 25 6.24 -12.92 -4.06
CA THR A 25 4.88 -12.66 -3.55
C THR A 25 4.57 -11.17 -3.48
N MET A 26 5.56 -10.36 -3.09
CA MET A 26 5.43 -8.91 -3.03
C MET A 26 5.12 -8.32 -4.41
N MET A 27 5.87 -8.75 -5.44
CA MET A 27 5.65 -8.33 -6.83
C MET A 27 4.30 -8.82 -7.37
N MET A 28 3.96 -10.10 -7.16
CA MET A 28 2.72 -10.69 -7.68
C MET A 28 1.48 -10.00 -7.09
N ALA A 29 1.46 -9.77 -5.78
CA ALA A 29 0.42 -8.99 -5.13
C ALA A 29 0.35 -7.55 -5.67
N GLY A 30 1.49 -6.91 -5.89
CA GLY A 30 1.54 -5.56 -6.47
C GLY A 30 0.93 -5.50 -7.86
N ILE A 31 1.25 -6.45 -8.75
CA ILE A 31 0.72 -6.47 -10.11
C ILE A 31 -0.79 -6.74 -10.11
N THR A 32 -1.24 -7.74 -9.36
CA THR A 32 -2.67 -8.08 -9.27
C THR A 32 -3.49 -6.95 -8.67
N ALA A 33 -2.98 -6.28 -7.62
CA ALA A 33 -3.65 -5.13 -7.01
C ALA A 33 -3.82 -3.95 -7.98
N ASN A 34 -3.06 -3.88 -9.08
CA ASN A 34 -3.18 -2.83 -10.09
C ASN A 34 -4.23 -3.12 -11.17
N TYR A 35 -4.72 -4.34 -11.27
CA TYR A 35 -5.75 -4.74 -12.24
C TYR A 35 -7.08 -5.14 -11.59
N GLU A 36 -7.09 -5.37 -10.29
CA GLU A 36 -8.33 -5.61 -9.55
C GLU A 36 -9.19 -4.35 -9.44
N PHE A 37 -10.52 -4.54 -9.44
CA PHE A 37 -11.51 -3.46 -9.28
C PHE A 37 -12.32 -3.59 -7.98
N ASP A 38 -12.33 -4.74 -7.32
CA ASP A 38 -12.98 -4.89 -6.02
C ASP A 38 -12.17 -4.20 -4.92
N LEU A 39 -12.79 -3.23 -4.23
CA LEU A 39 -12.13 -2.43 -3.21
C LEU A 39 -11.51 -3.28 -2.09
N LYS A 40 -12.23 -4.29 -1.56
CA LYS A 40 -11.71 -5.19 -0.53
C LYS A 40 -10.52 -6.01 -1.03
N LYS A 41 -10.55 -6.48 -2.30
CA LYS A 41 -9.45 -7.27 -2.88
C LYS A 41 -8.20 -6.43 -3.06
N ILE A 42 -8.32 -5.18 -3.49
CA ILE A 42 -7.17 -4.26 -3.60
C ILE A 42 -6.51 -4.06 -2.22
N ILE A 43 -7.30 -3.85 -1.17
CA ILE A 43 -6.76 -3.69 0.19
C ILE A 43 -6.14 -4.99 0.71
N ALA A 44 -6.75 -6.15 0.41
CA ALA A 44 -6.20 -7.45 0.77
C ALA A 44 -4.89 -7.77 0.04
N LEU A 45 -4.81 -7.55 -1.27
CA LEU A 45 -3.58 -7.76 -2.04
C LEU A 45 -2.47 -6.82 -1.59
N SER A 46 -2.80 -5.58 -1.22
CA SER A 46 -1.81 -4.68 -0.61
C SER A 46 -1.36 -5.11 0.80
N THR A 47 -2.16 -5.89 1.56
CA THR A 47 -1.63 -6.57 2.77
C THR A 47 -0.70 -7.71 2.40
N LEU A 48 -1.01 -8.49 1.36
CA LEU A 48 -0.15 -9.58 0.91
C LEU A 48 1.20 -9.06 0.42
N SER A 49 1.24 -7.91 -0.26
CA SER A 49 2.51 -7.28 -0.65
C SER A 49 3.32 -6.84 0.57
N GLN A 50 2.70 -6.20 1.56
CA GLN A 50 3.42 -5.74 2.76
C GLN A 50 3.86 -6.90 3.65
N LEU A 51 3.09 -7.99 3.72
CA LEU A 51 3.52 -9.24 4.36
C LEU A 51 4.71 -9.86 3.63
N GLY A 52 4.72 -9.84 2.29
CA GLY A 52 5.89 -10.21 1.49
C GLY A 52 7.12 -9.41 1.91
N LEU A 53 6.97 -8.09 2.08
CA LEU A 53 8.04 -7.20 2.56
C LEU A 53 8.50 -7.53 3.98
N MET A 54 7.58 -7.78 4.92
CA MET A 54 7.92 -8.19 6.28
C MET A 54 8.69 -9.52 6.32
N MET A 55 8.26 -10.48 5.52
CA MET A 55 8.88 -11.80 5.42
C MET A 55 10.28 -11.73 4.79
N SER A 56 10.45 -10.87 3.79
CA SER A 56 11.74 -10.69 3.12
C SER A 56 12.77 -10.01 4.02
N ILE A 57 12.37 -9.09 4.90
CA ILE A 57 13.27 -8.48 5.90
C ILE A 57 13.67 -9.49 6.98
N LEU A 58 12.70 -10.29 7.44
CA LEU A 58 12.98 -11.35 8.40
C LEU A 58 14.03 -12.32 7.86
N SER A 59 13.96 -12.68 6.58
CA SER A 59 14.98 -13.51 5.94
C SER A 59 16.37 -12.87 5.82
N MET A 60 16.48 -11.54 5.93
CA MET A 60 17.77 -10.84 6.03
C MET A 60 18.32 -10.83 7.47
N GLY A 61 17.60 -11.41 8.42
CA GLY A 61 17.99 -11.48 9.84
C GLY A 61 17.52 -10.27 10.67
N LEU A 62 16.85 -9.29 10.07
CA LEU A 62 16.42 -8.05 10.73
C LEU A 62 15.03 -8.19 11.37
N SER A 63 14.91 -9.01 12.43
CA SER A 63 13.61 -9.25 13.09
C SER A 63 12.96 -8.02 13.68
N ASP A 64 13.75 -7.10 14.24
CA ASP A 64 13.24 -5.93 14.95
C ASP A 64 12.55 -4.97 13.98
N LEU A 65 13.11 -4.83 12.77
CA LEU A 65 12.51 -4.06 11.68
C LEU A 65 11.24 -4.69 11.12
N ALA A 66 11.23 -6.01 10.97
CA ALA A 66 10.03 -6.72 10.55
C ALA A 66 8.90 -6.56 11.58
N PHE A 67 9.23 -6.61 12.88
CA PHE A 67 8.26 -6.41 13.96
C PHE A 67 7.76 -4.97 14.03
N PHE A 68 8.66 -3.99 13.92
CA PHE A 68 8.31 -2.59 13.87
C PHE A 68 7.35 -2.28 12.71
N HIS A 69 7.65 -2.77 11.50
CA HIS A 69 6.76 -2.58 10.36
C HIS A 69 5.43 -3.30 10.52
N LEU A 70 5.40 -4.49 11.15
CA LEU A 70 4.16 -5.21 11.43
C LEU A 70 3.21 -4.36 12.30
N LEU A 71 3.74 -3.72 13.35
CA LEU A 71 2.95 -2.87 14.24
C LEU A 71 2.42 -1.63 13.52
N THR A 72 3.27 -0.90 12.80
CA THR A 72 2.83 0.31 12.07
C THR A 72 1.82 -0.05 10.99
N HIS A 73 2.03 -1.14 10.26
CA HIS A 73 1.13 -1.67 9.24
C HIS A 73 -0.23 -2.06 9.79
N ALA A 74 -0.30 -2.71 10.96
CA ALA A 74 -1.56 -3.07 11.58
C ALA A 74 -2.45 -1.82 11.82
N MET A 75 -1.86 -0.72 12.29
CA MET A 75 -2.62 0.50 12.61
C MET A 75 -3.23 1.15 11.37
N PHE A 76 -2.43 1.41 10.32
CA PHE A 76 -2.97 2.07 9.12
C PHE A 76 -3.82 1.13 8.26
N LYS A 77 -3.58 -0.19 8.28
CA LYS A 77 -4.47 -1.14 7.60
C LYS A 77 -5.81 -1.28 8.28
N ALA A 78 -5.87 -1.26 9.61
CA ALA A 78 -7.14 -1.24 10.34
C ALA A 78 -7.97 -0.01 9.93
N LEU A 79 -7.32 1.16 9.82
CA LEU A 79 -7.96 2.39 9.32
C LEU A 79 -8.48 2.22 7.88
N LEU A 80 -7.66 1.67 6.97
CA LEU A 80 -8.06 1.43 5.57
C LEU A 80 -9.28 0.51 5.47
N PHE A 81 -9.30 -0.61 6.19
CA PHE A 81 -10.42 -1.55 6.17
C PHE A 81 -11.69 -0.96 6.81
N MET A 82 -11.55 -0.11 7.83
CA MET A 82 -12.69 0.55 8.47
C MET A 82 -13.32 1.58 7.53
N CYS A 83 -12.52 2.44 6.89
CA CYS A 83 -13.01 3.40 5.89
C CYS A 83 -13.63 2.69 4.68
N ALA A 84 -12.99 1.61 4.22
CA ALA A 84 -13.52 0.77 3.15
C ALA A 84 -14.88 0.14 3.50
N GLY A 85 -15.02 -0.38 4.73
CA GLY A 85 -16.27 -0.96 5.21
C GLY A 85 -17.40 0.06 5.23
N MET A 86 -17.12 1.28 5.70
CA MET A 86 -18.07 2.38 5.67
C MET A 86 -18.50 2.71 4.23
N ILE A 87 -17.54 2.90 3.31
CA ILE A 87 -17.84 3.20 1.90
C ILE A 87 -18.74 2.11 1.30
N ILE A 88 -18.44 0.85 1.55
CA ILE A 88 -19.22 -0.28 0.99
C ILE A 88 -20.63 -0.32 1.58
N HIS A 89 -20.77 -0.09 2.88
CA HIS A 89 -22.08 -0.03 3.53
C HIS A 89 -22.93 1.13 2.98
N MET A 90 -22.32 2.29 2.79
CA MET A 90 -22.96 3.46 2.16
C MET A 90 -23.39 3.20 0.71
N MET A 91 -22.64 2.34 0.01
CA MET A 91 -22.90 1.93 -1.36
C MET A 91 -23.73 0.63 -1.46
N ASN A 92 -24.54 0.30 -0.43
CA ASN A 92 -25.38 -0.91 -0.38
C ASN A 92 -24.65 -2.18 -0.86
N ASP A 93 -23.47 -2.44 -0.30
CA ASP A 93 -22.62 -3.61 -0.61
C ASP A 93 -22.01 -3.65 -2.03
N ILE A 94 -22.10 -2.58 -2.81
CA ILE A 94 -21.34 -2.45 -4.06
C ILE A 94 -19.86 -2.23 -3.72
N GLN A 95 -18.99 -3.12 -4.22
CA GLN A 95 -17.55 -3.12 -3.91
C GLN A 95 -16.66 -2.70 -5.09
N ASP A 96 -17.21 -2.65 -6.30
CA ASP A 96 -16.46 -2.34 -7.51
C ASP A 96 -16.20 -0.82 -7.61
N ILE A 97 -14.92 -0.44 -7.61
CA ILE A 97 -14.47 0.96 -7.62
C ILE A 97 -14.89 1.73 -8.88
N ARG A 98 -15.31 1.05 -9.95
CA ARG A 98 -15.76 1.70 -11.20
C ARG A 98 -17.11 2.38 -11.07
N TYR A 99 -17.95 1.89 -10.16
CA TYR A 99 -19.24 2.51 -9.83
C TYR A 99 -19.11 3.52 -8.69
N MET A 100 -17.93 3.60 -8.06
CA MET A 100 -17.64 4.59 -7.04
C MET A 100 -17.06 5.86 -7.69
N GLY A 101 -17.20 6.98 -7.00
CA GLY A 101 -16.67 8.28 -7.41
C GLY A 101 -17.11 9.34 -6.41
N GLY A 102 -16.55 10.55 -6.46
CA GLY A 102 -17.01 11.73 -5.73
C GLY A 102 -17.14 11.61 -4.20
N ILE A 103 -16.53 10.60 -3.55
CA ILE A 103 -16.72 10.33 -2.11
C ILE A 103 -16.23 11.50 -1.26
N SER A 104 -15.24 12.24 -1.75
CA SER A 104 -14.68 13.44 -1.10
C SER A 104 -15.73 14.51 -0.79
N ILE A 105 -16.78 14.63 -1.62
CA ILE A 105 -17.83 15.64 -1.48
C ILE A 105 -18.88 15.18 -0.47
N TYR A 106 -19.28 13.91 -0.56
CA TYR A 106 -20.39 13.39 0.25
C TYR A 106 -19.96 12.95 1.63
N ILE A 107 -18.75 12.38 1.75
CA ILE A 107 -18.26 11.79 2.99
C ILE A 107 -16.83 12.30 3.28
N PRO A 108 -16.70 13.59 3.65
CA PRO A 108 -15.41 14.28 3.70
C PRO A 108 -14.46 13.76 4.78
N LEU A 109 -15.01 13.30 5.91
CA LEU A 109 -14.17 12.89 7.03
C LEU A 109 -13.50 11.53 6.79
N THR A 110 -14.21 10.61 6.17
CA THR A 110 -13.69 9.28 5.86
C THR A 110 -12.89 9.23 4.59
N SER A 111 -13.17 10.11 3.63
CA SER A 111 -12.24 10.36 2.53
C SER A 111 -10.89 10.92 3.03
N LEU A 112 -10.89 11.80 4.03
CA LEU A 112 -9.66 12.25 4.68
C LEU A 112 -8.93 11.09 5.39
N CYS A 113 -9.65 10.26 6.15
CA CYS A 113 -9.04 9.09 6.81
C CYS A 113 -8.48 8.06 5.81
N LEU A 114 -9.20 7.80 4.72
CA LEU A 114 -8.79 6.88 3.67
C LEU A 114 -7.58 7.42 2.88
N SER A 115 -7.52 8.72 2.61
CA SER A 115 -6.37 9.32 1.95
C SER A 115 -5.12 9.26 2.82
N ILE A 116 -5.18 9.69 4.08
CA ILE A 116 -4.03 9.65 5.01
C ILE A 116 -3.52 8.22 5.18
N SER A 117 -4.42 7.25 5.32
CA SER A 117 -4.02 5.85 5.47
C SER A 117 -3.42 5.25 4.19
N ASN A 118 -3.91 5.59 3.00
CA ASN A 118 -3.26 5.21 1.74
C ASN A 118 -1.88 5.85 1.58
N LEU A 119 -1.73 7.14 1.93
CA LEU A 119 -0.44 7.84 1.91
C LEU A 119 0.55 7.25 2.92
N SER A 120 0.07 6.73 4.05
CA SER A 120 0.91 6.02 5.01
C SER A 120 1.41 4.67 4.44
N LEU A 121 0.59 3.96 3.66
CA LEU A 121 0.99 2.72 2.97
C LEU A 121 2.07 2.97 1.90
N CYS A 122 1.97 4.10 1.21
CA CYS A 122 2.96 4.60 0.28
C CYS A 122 4.33 4.82 0.94
N GLY A 123 4.33 5.28 2.20
CA GLY A 123 5.53 5.66 2.93
C GLY A 123 5.91 7.13 2.72
N ILE A 124 4.93 8.03 2.58
CA ILE A 124 5.18 9.48 2.46
C ILE A 124 5.85 9.99 3.75
N PRO A 125 6.82 10.91 3.64
CA PRO A 125 7.56 11.44 4.78
C PRO A 125 6.64 11.89 5.93
N PHE A 126 7.08 11.60 7.15
CA PHE A 126 6.41 11.90 8.43
C PHE A 126 5.15 11.10 8.76
N LEU A 127 4.64 10.23 7.88
CA LEU A 127 3.58 9.28 8.22
C LEU A 127 4.16 7.99 8.84
N ALA A 128 3.37 7.22 9.58
CA ALA A 128 3.89 6.04 10.29
C ALA A 128 4.57 5.00 9.39
N GLY A 129 4.12 4.86 8.13
CA GLY A 129 4.73 3.94 7.18
C GLY A 129 6.13 4.36 6.73
N PHE A 130 6.46 5.66 6.70
CA PHE A 130 7.79 6.14 6.31
C PHE A 130 8.87 5.64 7.25
N TYR A 131 8.67 5.80 8.57
CA TYR A 131 9.65 5.41 9.59
C TYR A 131 10.10 3.95 9.47
N SER A 132 9.20 3.06 9.03
CA SER A 132 9.50 1.64 8.86
C SER A 132 9.93 1.31 7.43
N LYS A 133 9.09 1.60 6.44
CA LYS A 133 9.28 1.15 5.06
C LYS A 133 10.50 1.80 4.40
N ASP A 134 10.77 3.07 4.65
CA ASP A 134 11.94 3.76 4.07
C ASP A 134 13.23 3.20 4.66
N LEU A 135 13.28 3.07 5.98
CA LEU A 135 14.42 2.48 6.68
C LEU A 135 14.68 1.03 6.26
N ILE A 136 13.63 0.25 6.01
CA ILE A 136 13.74 -1.09 5.41
C ILE A 136 14.44 -1.06 4.06
N LEU A 137 13.98 -0.19 3.13
CA LEU A 137 14.54 -0.13 1.78
C LEU A 137 16.00 0.34 1.78
N GLU A 138 16.35 1.22 2.72
CA GLU A 138 17.72 1.65 2.93
C GLU A 138 18.59 0.50 3.43
N MET A 139 18.14 -0.28 4.42
CA MET A 139 18.86 -1.47 4.88
C MET A 139 19.03 -2.52 3.77
N VAL A 140 18.02 -2.69 2.92
CA VAL A 140 18.11 -3.56 1.73
C VAL A 140 19.19 -3.06 0.78
N SER A 141 19.28 -1.76 0.53
CA SER A 141 20.31 -1.18 -0.35
C SER A 141 21.73 -1.25 0.21
N MET A 142 21.89 -1.29 1.53
CA MET A 142 23.19 -1.52 2.17
C MET A 142 23.64 -2.96 2.07
N SER A 143 22.70 -3.88 2.20
CA SER A 143 23.00 -5.29 2.26
C SER A 143 23.49 -5.80 0.90
N ASN A 144 24.46 -6.71 0.92
CA ASN A 144 25.00 -7.34 -0.29
C ASN A 144 24.02 -8.38 -0.83
N LEU A 145 22.92 -7.92 -1.42
CA LEU A 145 21.88 -8.76 -2.01
C LEU A 145 22.10 -8.98 -3.50
N ASN A 146 21.51 -10.06 -4.01
CA ASN A 146 21.47 -10.31 -5.44
C ASN A 146 20.68 -9.22 -6.17
N LEU A 147 21.13 -8.85 -7.37
CA LEU A 147 20.50 -7.84 -8.22
C LEU A 147 19.02 -8.13 -8.47
N LEU A 148 18.64 -9.40 -8.63
CA LEU A 148 17.24 -9.79 -8.79
C LEU A 148 16.38 -9.37 -7.59
N ILE A 149 16.85 -9.62 -6.37
CA ILE A 149 16.13 -9.26 -5.14
C ILE A 149 16.02 -7.75 -5.04
N PHE A 150 17.10 -7.03 -5.32
CA PHE A 150 17.11 -5.57 -5.36
C PHE A 150 16.01 -5.03 -6.30
N ILE A 151 15.93 -5.54 -7.54
CA ILE A 151 14.90 -5.15 -8.51
C ILE A 151 13.50 -5.48 -7.98
N LEU A 152 13.28 -6.66 -7.39
CA LEU A 152 11.98 -7.04 -6.85
C LEU A 152 11.48 -6.05 -5.77
N TYR A 153 12.36 -5.62 -4.86
CA TYR A 153 12.00 -4.64 -3.82
C TYR A 153 11.64 -3.27 -4.42
N TYR A 154 12.51 -2.70 -5.25
CA TYR A 154 12.24 -1.38 -5.80
C TYR A 154 11.03 -1.41 -6.75
N PHE A 155 10.95 -2.37 -7.67
CA PHE A 155 9.81 -2.46 -8.57
C PHE A 155 8.47 -2.62 -7.83
N SER A 156 8.43 -3.50 -6.82
CA SER A 156 7.21 -3.68 -6.02
C SER A 156 6.83 -2.45 -5.20
N THR A 157 7.80 -1.68 -4.67
CA THR A 157 7.49 -0.40 -4.00
C THR A 157 6.87 0.60 -4.97
N GLY A 158 7.35 0.66 -6.22
CA GLY A 158 6.72 1.45 -7.28
C GLY A 158 5.29 1.00 -7.58
N LEU A 159 5.05 -0.31 -7.63
CA LEU A 159 3.70 -0.87 -7.78
C LEU A 159 2.79 -0.51 -6.60
N THR A 160 3.32 -0.37 -5.38
CA THR A 160 2.52 0.07 -4.24
C THR A 160 1.98 1.48 -4.42
N MET A 161 2.81 2.41 -4.88
CA MET A 161 2.38 3.76 -5.23
C MET A 161 1.35 3.74 -6.37
N PHE A 162 1.58 2.88 -7.35
CA PHE A 162 0.74 2.78 -8.54
C PHE A 162 -0.71 2.42 -8.16
N TYR A 163 -0.94 1.35 -7.39
CA TYR A 163 -2.32 0.96 -7.05
C TYR A 163 -2.96 1.91 -6.04
N THR A 164 -2.19 2.51 -5.12
CA THR A 164 -2.76 3.45 -4.13
C THR A 164 -3.28 4.70 -4.81
N ILE A 165 -2.56 5.20 -5.80
CA ILE A 165 -2.92 6.43 -6.50
C ILE A 165 -4.09 6.16 -7.43
N ARG A 166 -4.08 5.02 -8.12
CA ARG A 166 -5.24 4.53 -8.87
C ARG A 166 -6.50 4.46 -7.99
N LEU A 167 -6.41 3.86 -6.81
CA LEU A 167 -7.52 3.76 -5.86
C LEU A 167 -8.03 5.16 -5.44
N LEU A 168 -7.13 6.09 -5.12
CA LEU A 168 -7.51 7.46 -4.75
C LEU A 168 -8.20 8.20 -5.90
N PHE A 169 -7.75 8.04 -7.14
CA PHE A 169 -8.40 8.67 -8.29
C PHE A 169 -9.82 8.14 -8.51
N TYR A 170 -10.02 6.81 -8.50
CA TYR A 170 -11.35 6.23 -8.68
C TYR A 170 -12.33 6.63 -7.57
N LEU A 171 -11.89 6.68 -6.31
CA LEU A 171 -12.77 6.98 -5.17
C LEU A 171 -13.03 8.47 -4.96
N MET A 172 -12.01 9.31 -5.10
CA MET A 172 -12.04 10.70 -4.62
C MET A 172 -12.18 11.75 -5.72
N VAL A 173 -11.59 11.49 -6.89
CA VAL A 173 -11.42 12.51 -7.94
C VAL A 173 -12.42 12.33 -9.07
N ASN A 174 -12.70 11.09 -9.46
CA ASN A 174 -13.65 10.80 -10.53
C ASN A 174 -15.05 11.26 -10.14
N ASP A 175 -15.83 11.67 -11.14
CA ASP A 175 -17.22 12.07 -10.96
C ASP A 175 -18.06 10.91 -10.40
N TYR A 176 -19.09 11.28 -9.65
CA TYR A 176 -19.98 10.34 -9.02
C TYR A 176 -20.76 9.54 -10.06
N ASN A 177 -20.57 8.22 -10.09
CA ASN A 177 -21.14 7.34 -11.11
C ASN A 177 -22.21 6.40 -10.53
N LEU A 178 -22.93 6.84 -9.49
CA LEU A 178 -23.94 6.01 -8.85
C LEU A 178 -25.26 5.95 -9.62
N MET A 179 -25.87 4.78 -9.50
CA MET A 179 -27.27 4.55 -9.80
C MET A 179 -28.16 5.45 -8.94
N VAL A 180 -29.20 5.99 -9.59
CA VAL A 180 -30.03 7.17 -9.27
C VAL A 180 -30.73 7.18 -7.89
N VAL A 181 -30.63 6.14 -7.06
CA VAL A 181 -31.32 6.10 -5.76
C VAL A 181 -30.35 5.61 -4.68
N TYR A 182 -29.67 6.55 -4.03
CA TYR A 182 -28.96 6.26 -2.79
C TYR A 182 -29.42 7.19 -1.68
N ASN A 183 -29.91 6.57 -0.60
CA ASN A 183 -29.96 7.21 0.70
C ASN A 183 -28.51 7.30 1.18
N MET A 184 -27.92 8.49 1.08
CA MET A 184 -26.70 8.78 1.81
C MET A 184 -27.06 8.77 3.30
N TYR A 185 -26.80 7.65 3.97
CA TYR A 185 -26.86 7.60 5.42
C TYR A 185 -25.82 8.57 6.01
N ASP A 186 -26.19 9.26 7.09
CA ASP A 186 -25.22 10.07 7.83
C ASP A 186 -24.17 9.15 8.48
N GLU A 187 -22.96 9.68 8.62
CA GLU A 187 -21.86 9.00 9.30
C GLU A 187 -22.19 8.75 10.78
N ASP A 188 -22.33 7.48 11.17
CA ASP A 188 -22.55 7.10 12.56
C ASP A 188 -21.40 7.59 13.46
N TYR A 189 -21.75 8.30 14.54
CA TYR A 189 -20.76 8.86 15.48
C TYR A 189 -19.82 7.80 16.08
N ILE A 190 -20.33 6.58 16.32
CA ILE A 190 -19.53 5.47 16.88
C ILE A 190 -18.40 5.09 15.92
N MET A 191 -18.72 4.96 14.63
CA MET A 191 -17.77 4.61 13.59
C MET A 191 -16.75 5.74 13.39
N LEU A 192 -17.20 6.99 13.32
CA LEU A 192 -16.32 8.16 13.25
C LEU A 192 -15.33 8.23 14.40
N LYS A 193 -15.79 7.99 15.64
CA LYS A 193 -14.91 7.98 16.82
C LYS A 193 -13.82 6.92 16.70
N SER A 194 -14.14 5.72 16.20
CA SER A 194 -13.14 4.68 15.98
C SER A 194 -12.14 5.03 14.86
N MET A 195 -12.60 5.63 13.76
CA MET A 195 -11.73 6.06 12.67
C MET A 195 -10.79 7.19 13.10
N PHE A 196 -11.28 8.16 13.87
CA PHE A 196 -10.45 9.25 14.39
C PHE A 196 -9.34 8.77 15.32
N MET A 197 -9.63 7.80 16.19
CA MET A 197 -8.60 7.21 17.06
C MET A 197 -7.53 6.50 16.24
N LEU A 198 -7.93 5.70 15.24
CA LEU A 198 -6.99 5.02 14.34
C LEU A 198 -6.20 6.01 13.47
N LEU A 199 -6.81 7.12 13.06
CA LEU A 199 -6.14 8.19 12.31
C LEU A 199 -4.99 8.79 13.12
N LEU A 200 -5.26 9.20 14.37
CA LEU A 200 -4.23 9.73 15.26
C LEU A 200 -3.07 8.74 15.43
N MET A 201 -3.41 7.45 15.57
CA MET A 201 -2.40 6.40 15.67
C MET A 201 -1.58 6.25 14.38
N SER A 202 -2.20 6.32 13.19
CA SER A 202 -1.50 6.22 11.91
C SER A 202 -0.50 7.36 11.64
N LEU A 203 -0.65 8.49 12.35
CA LEU A 203 0.28 9.62 12.29
C LEU A 203 1.40 9.47 13.33
N VAL A 204 1.04 9.23 14.58
CA VAL A 204 1.95 9.38 15.73
C VAL A 204 2.69 8.07 16.09
N VAL A 205 2.06 6.92 15.89
CA VAL A 205 2.61 5.64 16.39
C VAL A 205 3.92 5.26 15.72
N GLY A 206 4.15 5.62 14.45
CA GLY A 206 5.41 5.29 13.78
C GLY A 206 6.63 5.94 14.43
N SER A 207 6.56 7.24 14.74
CA SER A 207 7.66 7.94 15.42
C SER A 207 7.82 7.47 16.86
N LEU A 208 6.72 7.35 17.61
CA LEU A 208 6.76 6.86 18.99
C LEU A 208 7.35 5.45 19.10
N LEU A 209 6.90 4.52 18.27
CA LEU A 209 7.42 3.16 18.26
C LEU A 209 8.90 3.11 17.86
N SER A 210 9.34 3.97 16.94
CA SER A 210 10.76 4.01 16.55
C SER A 210 11.67 4.33 17.74
N TRP A 211 11.25 5.23 18.63
CA TRP A 211 12.00 5.60 19.83
C TRP A 211 11.94 4.56 20.95
N VAL A 212 10.87 3.75 20.99
CA VAL A 212 10.69 2.72 22.01
C VAL A 212 11.38 1.41 21.63
N ILE A 213 11.35 1.02 20.34
CA ILE A 213 11.85 -0.27 19.89
C ILE A 213 13.36 -0.24 19.63
N PHE A 214 13.90 0.85 19.09
CA PHE A 214 15.32 0.94 18.74
C PHE A 214 16.11 1.64 19.85
N ASP A 215 16.89 0.86 20.59
CA ASP A 215 17.82 1.39 21.60
C ASP A 215 18.93 2.24 20.94
N TYR A 216 19.33 1.88 19.72
CA TYR A 216 20.30 2.60 18.90
C TYR A 216 19.79 2.79 17.48
N PRO A 217 20.04 3.95 16.85
CA PRO A 217 19.69 4.15 15.45
C PRO A 217 20.56 3.26 14.56
N TYR A 218 19.96 2.69 13.50
CA TYR A 218 20.72 1.97 12.49
C TYR A 218 21.70 2.90 11.77
N MET A 219 22.94 2.44 11.58
CA MET A 219 23.95 3.19 10.84
C MET A 219 23.71 3.06 9.33
N ILE A 220 23.42 4.18 8.66
CA ILE A 220 23.09 4.21 7.23
C ILE A 220 24.18 4.97 6.45
N TYR A 221 25.14 4.24 5.86
CA TYR A 221 26.13 4.74 4.88
C TYR A 221 25.83 4.41 3.39
N LEU A 222 25.07 5.25 2.67
CA LEU A 222 24.76 5.07 1.22
C LEU A 222 25.31 6.22 0.37
N PRO A 223 25.66 5.97 -0.91
CA PRO A 223 25.82 7.05 -1.87
C PRO A 223 24.48 7.76 -2.10
N PHE A 224 24.55 9.07 -2.38
CA PHE A 224 23.37 9.93 -2.54
C PHE A 224 22.33 9.38 -3.52
N ASN A 225 22.78 8.78 -4.63
CA ASN A 225 21.87 8.23 -5.64
C ASN A 225 21.03 7.05 -5.12
N MET A 226 21.60 6.19 -4.27
CA MET A 226 20.86 5.07 -3.67
C MET A 226 19.88 5.55 -2.60
N LYS A 227 20.26 6.57 -1.82
CA LYS A 227 19.37 7.17 -0.81
C LYS A 227 18.09 7.76 -1.44
N ILE A 228 18.19 8.39 -2.61
CA ILE A 228 17.04 9.00 -3.30
C ILE A 228 16.26 7.99 -4.14
N MET A 229 16.76 6.75 -4.30
CA MET A 229 16.12 5.74 -5.16
C MET A 229 14.66 5.48 -4.80
N VAL A 230 14.32 5.44 -3.52
CA VAL A 230 12.95 5.23 -3.04
C VAL A 230 12.03 6.35 -3.55
N LEU A 231 12.47 7.60 -3.48
CA LEU A 231 11.72 8.76 -3.97
C LEU A 231 11.53 8.68 -5.49
N TYR A 232 12.57 8.35 -6.26
CA TYR A 232 12.46 8.22 -7.73
C TYR A 232 11.44 7.15 -8.14
N VAL A 233 11.51 5.98 -7.51
CA VAL A 233 10.60 4.87 -7.79
C VAL A 233 9.17 5.22 -7.38
N SER A 234 9.00 5.89 -6.24
CA SER A 234 7.68 6.31 -5.78
C SER A 234 7.04 7.33 -6.73
N PHE A 235 7.84 8.27 -7.25
CA PHE A 235 7.41 9.27 -8.21
C PHE A 235 7.02 8.65 -9.56
N LEU A 236 7.80 7.68 -10.07
CA LEU A 236 7.45 6.92 -11.26
C LEU A 236 6.13 6.16 -11.09
N GLY A 237 5.92 5.52 -9.93
CA GLY A 237 4.67 4.85 -9.61
C GLY A 237 3.48 5.82 -9.58
N LEU A 238 3.68 7.04 -9.06
CA LEU A 238 2.67 8.10 -9.05
C LEU A 238 2.29 8.56 -10.46
N LEU A 239 3.27 8.79 -11.32
CA LEU A 239 3.04 9.16 -12.72
C LEU A 239 2.26 8.06 -13.45
N MET A 240 2.65 6.80 -13.30
CA MET A 240 1.94 5.68 -13.92
C MET A 240 0.50 5.58 -13.39
N GLY A 241 0.29 5.78 -12.08
CA GLY A 241 -1.03 5.77 -11.43
C GLY A 241 -1.96 6.77 -12.04
N TYR A 242 -1.47 7.99 -12.18
CA TYR A 242 -2.19 9.08 -12.79
C TYR A 242 -2.52 8.86 -14.27
N LEU A 243 -1.56 8.36 -15.04
CA LEU A 243 -1.76 8.11 -16.47
C LEU A 243 -2.84 7.04 -16.68
N VAL A 244 -2.78 5.93 -15.93
CA VAL A 244 -3.75 4.85 -16.07
C VAL A 244 -5.13 5.24 -15.56
N SER A 245 -5.24 6.03 -14.49
CA SER A 245 -6.55 6.50 -14.03
C SER A 245 -7.21 7.47 -15.01
N LYS A 246 -6.40 8.23 -15.77
CA LYS A 246 -6.88 9.13 -16.83
C LYS A 246 -7.25 8.43 -18.12
N MET A 247 -6.73 7.23 -18.35
CA MET A 247 -7.18 6.44 -19.49
C MET A 247 -8.67 6.14 -19.25
N SER A 248 -9.53 6.80 -20.03
CA SER A 248 -10.94 6.46 -20.02
C SER A 248 -11.05 4.97 -20.36
N ILE A 249 -11.94 4.26 -19.66
CA ILE A 249 -12.26 2.84 -19.88
C ILE A 249 -12.82 2.58 -21.29
N TYR A 250 -12.77 3.57 -22.20
CA TYR A 250 -12.66 3.29 -23.62
C TYR A 250 -11.27 2.71 -23.94
N SER A 251 -11.00 1.50 -23.45
CA SER A 251 -10.43 0.51 -24.34
C SER A 251 -11.46 0.31 -25.45
N LEU A 252 -11.49 1.25 -26.42
CA LEU A 252 -11.93 0.98 -27.76
C LEU A 252 -11.17 -0.28 -28.12
N ASN A 253 -11.88 -1.41 -28.08
CA ASN A 253 -11.35 -2.67 -28.47
C ASN A 253 -10.93 -2.43 -29.92
N LYS A 254 -9.64 -2.19 -30.19
CA LYS A 254 -9.19 -1.82 -31.55
C LYS A 254 -9.64 -2.88 -32.57
N PHE A 255 -9.84 -4.11 -32.09
CA PHE A 255 -10.51 -5.20 -32.80
C PHE A 255 -11.97 -4.94 -33.22
N LEU A 256 -12.80 -4.30 -32.39
CA LEU A 256 -14.16 -3.90 -32.78
C LEU A 256 -14.13 -2.84 -33.89
N MET A 257 -13.15 -1.95 -33.88
CA MET A 257 -12.95 -0.97 -34.94
C MET A 257 -12.56 -1.63 -36.28
N SER A 258 -11.81 -2.74 -36.25
CA SER A 258 -11.51 -3.51 -37.47
C SER A 258 -12.70 -4.27 -38.05
N TYR A 259 -13.71 -4.61 -37.24
CA TYR A 259 -14.95 -5.22 -37.78
C TYR A 259 -15.75 -4.25 -38.65
N ASN A 260 -15.76 -2.95 -38.32
CA ASN A 260 -16.41 -1.92 -39.14
C ASN A 260 -15.65 -1.61 -40.44
N LEU A 261 -14.39 -2.04 -40.56
CA LEU A 261 -13.62 -1.93 -41.81
C LEU A 261 -13.86 -3.12 -42.75
N SER A 262 -14.47 -4.22 -42.26
CA SER A 262 -14.78 -5.41 -43.04
C SER A 262 -16.21 -5.47 -43.59
N SER A 263 -17.01 -4.42 -43.38
CA SER A 263 -18.34 -4.22 -43.97
C SER A 263 -18.29 -3.11 -45.02
#